data_AF-A0A916YIC0-F1
#
_entry.id   AF-A0A916YIC0-F1
#
_cell.length_a   1.000
_cell.length_b   1.000
_cell.length_c   1.000
_cell.angle_alpha   90.00
_cell.angle_beta   90.00
_cell.angle_gamma   90.00
#
_symmetry.space_group_name_H-M   'P 1'
#
loop_
_entity.id
_entity.type
_entity.pdbx_description
1 polymer ?
#
loop_
_entity_poly.entity_id
_entity_poly.type
_entity_poly.pdbx_seq_one_letter_code
_entity_poly.pdbx_strand_id
1 'polypeptide(L)'
;MIEIINKCFSTTKLKNYMNTNRIIGIVLIIVSLFIGYTGINKISQNDASVKVLGLKIDASNESGKNQGFIYIGIAAIMFIGGIVTLNKKQA
;
A
#
# COMPACT_ATOMS: atom_id res chain seq x y z
N MET A 1 19.05 -6.14 34.42
CA MET A 1 17.74 -6.25 33.72
C MET A 1 17.65 -5.32 32.50
N ILE A 2 18.19 -4.09 32.56
CA ILE A 2 18.21 -3.12 31.45
C ILE A 2 19.11 -3.54 30.26
N GLU A 3 20.22 -4.27 30.51
CA GLU A 3 21.11 -4.72 29.42
C GLU A 3 20.50 -5.74 28.45
N ILE A 4 19.54 -6.56 28.89
CA ILE A 4 18.92 -7.58 28.03
C ILE A 4 18.02 -6.93 26.96
N ILE A 5 17.37 -5.81 27.29
CA ILE A 5 16.53 -5.06 26.36
C ILE A 5 17.40 -4.42 25.26
N ASN A 6 18.54 -3.83 25.62
CA ASN A 6 19.47 -3.25 24.65
C ASN A 6 20.15 -4.32 23.77
N LYS A 7 20.42 -5.50 24.33
CA LYS A 7 20.96 -6.64 23.57
C LYS A 7 19.94 -7.23 22.60
N CYS A 8 18.65 -7.16 22.92
CA CYS A 8 17.54 -7.54 22.04
C CYS A 8 17.38 -6.54 20.88
N PHE A 9 17.58 -5.24 21.13
CA PHE A 9 17.54 -4.20 20.09
C PHE A 9 18.76 -4.26 19.15
N SER A 10 19.93 -4.66 19.66
CA SER A 10 21.20 -4.73 18.93
C SER A 10 21.40 -5.96 18.04
N THR A 11 20.39 -6.82 17.84
CA THR A 11 20.41 -7.81 16.75
C THR A 11 19.91 -7.23 15.42
N THR A 12 19.42 -5.98 15.40
CA THR A 12 19.33 -5.16 14.19
C THR A 12 20.67 -4.53 13.84
N LYS A 13 21.75 -5.34 13.87
CA LYS A 13 22.96 -5.04 13.11
C LYS A 13 22.56 -5.06 11.64
N LEU A 14 22.18 -3.88 11.16
CA LEU A 14 21.89 -3.55 9.76
C LEU A 14 23.21 -3.61 8.97
N LYS A 15 23.80 -4.79 8.89
CA LYS A 15 24.78 -5.11 7.85
C LYS A 15 23.95 -5.40 6.61
N ASN A 16 23.61 -4.37 5.86
CA ASN A 16 23.21 -4.57 4.48
C ASN A 16 23.76 -3.44 3.61
N TYR A 17 24.80 -3.78 2.88
CA TYR A 17 24.87 -3.41 1.48
C TYR A 17 23.64 -4.05 0.80
N MET A 18 22.47 -3.40 0.87
CA MET A 18 21.25 -3.94 0.30
C MET A 18 21.40 -3.92 -1.22
N ASN A 19 21.32 -5.09 -1.86
CA ASN A 19 21.13 -5.18 -3.31
C ASN A 19 20.01 -4.23 -3.71
N THR A 20 20.26 -3.32 -4.66
CA THR A 20 19.31 -2.30 -5.13
C THR A 20 17.93 -2.87 -5.42
N ASN A 21 17.86 -4.13 -5.89
CA ASN A 21 16.62 -4.86 -6.16
C ASN A 21 15.76 -5.12 -4.90
N ARG A 22 16.39 -5.31 -3.73
CA ARG A 22 15.68 -5.48 -2.47
C ARG A 22 15.16 -4.13 -1.94
N ILE A 23 15.92 -3.06 -2.17
CA ILE A 23 15.47 -1.69 -1.87
C ILE A 23 14.27 -1.34 -2.76
N ILE A 24 14.37 -1.60 -4.06
CA ILE A 24 13.30 -1.31 -5.04
C ILE A 24 12.00 -2.04 -4.66
N GLY A 25 12.09 -3.29 -4.23
CA GLY A 25 10.90 -4.07 -3.85
C GLY A 25 10.23 -3.54 -2.58
N ILE A 26 11.00 -3.12 -1.56
CA ILE A 26 10.45 -2.53 -0.34
C ILE A 26 9.78 -1.19 -0.64
N VAL A 27 10.43 -0.33 -1.44
CA VAL A 27 9.87 0.95 -1.86
C VAL A 27 8.58 0.73 -2.65
N LEU A 28 8.55 -0.26 -3.56
CA LEU A 28 7.36 -0.58 -4.34
C LEU A 28 6.18 -1.02 -3.46
N ILE A 29 6.44 -1.79 -2.40
CA ILE A 29 5.42 -2.18 -1.41
C ILE A 29 4.87 -0.95 -0.67
N ILE A 30 5.73 -0.05 -0.19
CA ILE A 30 5.29 1.16 0.51
C ILE A 30 4.42 2.04 -0.40
N VAL A 31 4.83 2.21 -1.66
CA VAL A 31 4.07 2.97 -2.67
C VAL A 31 2.70 2.32 -2.93
N SER A 32 2.64 0.99 -3.04
CA SER A 32 1.37 0.29 -3.26
C SER A 32 0.38 0.44 -2.09
N LEU A 33 0.87 0.44 -0.84
CA LEU A 33 0.05 0.70 0.34
C LEU A 33 -0.53 2.12 0.34
N PHE A 34 0.28 3.10 -0.08
CA PHE A 34 -0.17 4.49 -0.18
C PHE A 34 -1.27 4.66 -1.24
N ILE A 35 -1.08 4.08 -2.43
CA ILE A 35 -2.07 4.10 -3.52
C ILE A 35 -3.34 3.34 -3.13
N GLY A 36 -3.19 2.18 -2.48
CA GLY A 36 -4.31 1.39 -1.97
C GLY A 36 -5.15 2.17 -0.95
N TYR A 37 -4.50 2.89 -0.02
CA TYR A 37 -5.18 3.76 0.93
C TYR A 37 -5.95 4.88 0.23
N THR A 38 -5.35 5.53 -0.78
CA THR A 38 -6.05 6.56 -1.57
C THR A 38 -7.24 5.96 -2.34
N GLY A 39 -7.11 4.73 -2.85
CA GLY A 39 -8.19 3.99 -3.49
C GLY A 39 -9.37 3.73 -2.56
N ILE A 40 -9.10 3.21 -1.34
CA ILE A 40 -10.12 2.98 -0.31
C ILE A 40 -10.80 4.29 0.09
N ASN A 41 -10.02 5.36 0.32
CA ASN A 41 -10.57 6.67 0.64
C ASN A 41 -11.47 7.20 -0.49
N LYS A 42 -11.09 7.03 -1.77
CA LYS A 42 -11.94 7.39 -2.91
C LYS A 42 -13.27 6.62 -2.89
N ILE A 43 -13.26 5.31 -2.67
CA ILE A 43 -14.51 4.53 -2.58
C ILE A 43 -15.38 5.06 -1.43
N SER A 44 -14.79 5.22 -0.25
CA SER A 44 -15.50 5.63 0.97
C SER A 44 -16.06 7.06 0.89
N GLN A 45 -15.32 8.01 0.32
CA GLN A 45 -15.80 9.39 0.15
C GLN A 45 -16.92 9.49 -0.88
N ASN A 46 -16.85 8.72 -1.97
CA ASN A 46 -17.93 8.67 -2.94
C ASN A 46 -19.21 8.07 -2.30
N ASP A 47 -19.10 6.98 -1.54
CA ASP A 47 -20.24 6.39 -0.80
C ASP A 47 -20.81 7.29 0.30
N ALA A 48 -19.98 8.11 0.97
CA ALA A 48 -20.46 9.06 1.97
C ALA A 48 -21.20 10.25 1.33
N SER A 49 -20.69 10.77 0.21
CA SER A 49 -21.25 11.96 -0.48
C SER A 49 -22.67 11.73 -1.01
N VAL A 50 -23.03 10.50 -1.39
CA VAL A 50 -24.40 10.12 -1.81
C VAL A 50 -25.40 10.19 -0.66
N LYS A 51 -24.92 9.99 0.58
CA LYS A 51 -25.77 9.81 1.76
C LYS A 51 -26.07 11.12 2.49
N VAL A 52 -25.31 12.18 2.23
CA VAL A 52 -25.37 13.42 3.03
C VAL A 52 -26.66 14.21 2.78
N LEU A 53 -27.24 14.17 1.57
CA LEU A 53 -28.30 15.14 1.23
C LEU A 53 -29.56 14.57 0.56
N GLY A 54 -29.68 13.26 0.30
CA GLY A 54 -30.86 12.69 -0.40
C GLY A 54 -31.12 13.20 -1.82
N LEU A 55 -30.34 14.20 -2.27
CA LEU A 55 -30.27 14.70 -3.62
C LEU A 55 -29.36 13.74 -4.40
N LYS A 56 -29.98 12.92 -5.24
CA LYS A 56 -29.34 12.03 -6.22
C LYS A 56 -28.37 12.82 -7.12
N ILE A 57 -27.12 12.99 -6.70
CA ILE A 57 -26.01 13.31 -7.59
C ILE A 57 -25.49 11.96 -8.13
N ASP A 58 -26.34 11.28 -8.90
CA ASP A 58 -26.08 9.92 -9.40
C ASP A 58 -24.90 9.88 -10.38
N ALA A 59 -24.57 11.01 -11.04
CA ALA A 59 -23.55 11.06 -12.09
C ALA A 59 -22.09 10.94 -11.61
N SER A 60 -21.76 11.36 -10.37
CA SER A 60 -20.37 11.37 -9.89
C SER A 60 -20.02 10.15 -9.03
N ASN A 61 -21.00 9.56 -8.35
CA ASN A 61 -20.77 8.52 -7.35
C ASN A 61 -20.32 7.19 -7.98
N GLU A 62 -20.94 6.80 -9.09
CA GLU A 62 -20.65 5.52 -9.75
C GLU A 62 -19.28 5.55 -10.45
N SER A 63 -18.94 6.69 -11.06
CA SER A 63 -17.62 6.91 -11.66
C SER A 63 -16.50 6.90 -10.60
N GLY A 64 -16.72 7.57 -9.45
CA GLY A 64 -15.73 7.63 -8.37
C GLY A 64 -15.49 6.29 -7.68
N LYS A 65 -16.54 5.49 -7.44
CA LYS A 65 -16.40 4.12 -6.91
C LYS A 65 -15.71 3.19 -7.89
N ASN A 66 -16.05 3.26 -9.18
CA ASN A 66 -15.41 2.44 -10.20
C ASN A 66 -13.91 2.78 -10.31
N GLN A 67 -13.55 4.07 -10.30
CA GLN A 67 -12.16 4.50 -10.24
C GLN A 67 -11.45 4.01 -8.97
N GLY A 68 -12.09 4.09 -7.81
CA GLY A 68 -11.54 3.60 -6.56
C GLY A 68 -11.23 2.09 -6.60
N PHE A 69 -12.13 1.28 -7.18
CA PHE A 69 -11.90 -0.15 -7.40
C PHE A 69 -10.73 -0.43 -8.34
N ILE A 70 -10.60 0.35 -9.42
CA ILE A 70 -9.44 0.26 -10.32
C ILE A 70 -8.14 0.58 -9.58
N TYR A 71 -8.12 1.62 -8.74
CA TYR A 71 -6.95 1.97 -7.92
C TYR A 71 -6.56 0.85 -6.95
N ILE A 72 -7.53 0.23 -6.27
CA ILE A 72 -7.26 -0.91 -5.38
C ILE A 72 -6.77 -2.13 -6.16
N GLY A 73 -7.38 -2.42 -7.32
CA GLY A 73 -6.96 -3.53 -8.19
C GLY A 73 -5.52 -3.38 -8.67
N ILE A 74 -5.14 -2.19 -9.13
CA ILE A 74 -3.76 -1.88 -9.53
C ILE A 74 -2.83 -1.98 -8.32
N ALA A 75 -3.21 -1.43 -7.17
CA ALA A 75 -2.41 -1.51 -5.95
C ALA A 75 -2.15 -2.97 -5.51
N ALA A 76 -3.16 -3.84 -5.60
CA ALA A 76 -3.02 -5.26 -5.27
C ALA A 76 -2.03 -5.98 -6.21
N ILE A 77 -2.14 -5.75 -7.52
CA ILE A 77 -1.20 -6.31 -8.51
C ILE A 77 0.23 -5.80 -8.26
N MET A 78 0.37 -4.50 -7.99
CA MET A 78 1.68 -3.87 -7.73
C MET A 78 2.31 -4.38 -6.43
N PHE A 79 1.50 -4.59 -5.39
CA PHE A 79 1.94 -5.16 -4.12
C PHE A 79 2.44 -6.61 -4.28
N ILE A 80 1.68 -7.45 -5.00
CA ILE A 80 2.09 -8.82 -5.32
C ILE A 80 3.38 -8.80 -6.16
N GLY A 81 3.47 -7.91 -7.17
CA GLY A 81 4.67 -7.72 -7.97
C GLY A 81 5.89 -7.31 -7.14
N GLY A 82 5.70 -6.44 -6.14
CA GLY A 82 6.73 -6.06 -5.16
C GLY A 82 7.20 -7.24 -4.32
N ILE A 83 6.27 -8.03 -3.78
CA ILE A 83 6.60 -9.23 -2.99
C ILE A 83 7.34 -10.27 -3.86
N VAL A 84 6.89 -10.52 -5.08
CA VAL A 84 7.55 -11.46 -6.00
C VAL A 84 8.95 -10.98 -6.34
N THR A 85 9.14 -9.67 -6.57
CA THR A 85 10.46 -9.07 -6.86
C THR A 85 11.41 -9.21 -5.67
N LEU A 86 10.91 -9.14 -4.43
CA LEU A 86 11.71 -9.39 -3.22
C LEU A 86 12.12 -10.86 -3.04
N ASN A 87 11.27 -11.79 -3.49
CA ASN A 87 11.50 -13.23 -3.36
C ASN A 87 12.29 -13.84 -4.53
N LYS A 88 12.35 -13.15 -5.68
CA LYS A 88 13.22 -13.57 -6.77
C LYS A 88 14.68 -13.37 -6.35
N LYS A 89 15.32 -14.49 -5.99
CA LYS A 89 16.78 -14.58 -5.91
C LYS A 89 17.33 -14.11 -7.26
N GLN A 90 18.24 -13.15 -7.26
CA GLN A 90 18.99 -12.78 -8.45
C GLN A 90 19.61 -14.08 -8.99
N ALA A 91 19.10 -14.56 -10.13
CA ALA A 91 19.67 -15.70 -10.84
C ALA A 91 20.95 -15.24 -11.56
#